data_AF-A0A2P5VUT0-F1
#
_entry.id   AF-A0A2P5VUT0-F1
#
_cell.length_a   1.000
_cell.length_b   1.000
_cell.length_c   1.000
_cell.angle_alpha   90.00
_cell.angle_beta   90.00
_cell.angle_gamma   90.00
#
_symmetry.space_group_name_H-M   'P 1'
#
loop_
_entity.id
_entity.type
_entity.pdbx_description
1 polymer ?
#
loop_
_entity_poly.entity_id
_entity_poly.type
_entity_poly.pdbx_seq_one_letter_code
_entity_poly.pdbx_strand_id
1 'polypeptide(L)'
;MGLLYIKLGAPIAGSAVDQIEHIIGYVSLGYPFGMMASILFGRHHKAILQSPKPKLFVMGTEDGFTSVKQLDNKLKSAAGHNETRLIEGAGHFEMEGPAFDAEMVKCILEFIASL
;
A
#
# COMPACT_ATOMS: atom_id res chain seq x y z
N MET A 1 -14.20 9.44 -11.00
CA MET A 1 -13.86 8.69 -9.77
C MET A 1 -12.55 7.98 -10.02
N GLY A 2 -11.51 8.24 -9.22
CA GLY A 2 -10.16 7.74 -9.48
C GLY A 2 -9.57 7.01 -8.28
N LEU A 3 -8.74 6.00 -8.54
CA LEU A 3 -7.83 5.44 -7.56
C LEU A 3 -6.41 5.94 -7.81
N LEU A 4 -5.67 6.15 -6.74
CA LEU A 4 -4.25 6.46 -6.80
C LEU A 4 -3.45 5.17 -6.59
N TYR A 5 -2.74 4.73 -7.64
CA TYR A 5 -1.91 3.53 -7.68
C TYR A 5 -0.45 3.94 -7.80
N ILE A 6 0.39 3.73 -6.78
CA ILE A 6 1.79 4.16 -6.85
C ILE A 6 2.71 3.21 -6.05
N LYS A 7 3.87 2.86 -6.64
CA LYS A 7 4.99 2.07 -6.06
C LYS A 7 5.98 2.94 -5.27
N LEU A 8 7.01 3.50 -5.91
CA LEU A 8 8.08 4.25 -5.22
C LEU A 8 7.66 5.64 -4.75
N GLY A 9 6.59 6.19 -5.33
CA GLY A 9 5.93 7.38 -4.83
C GLY A 9 4.84 7.09 -3.81
N ALA A 10 4.62 5.84 -3.37
CA ALA A 10 3.54 5.46 -2.45
C ALA A 10 3.40 6.40 -1.24
N PRO A 11 4.50 6.81 -0.57
CA PRO A 11 4.39 7.76 0.53
C PRO A 11 3.96 9.17 0.07
N ILE A 12 4.49 9.65 -1.05
CA ILE A 12 4.18 10.97 -1.63
C ILE A 12 2.73 11.01 -2.13
N ALA A 13 2.33 9.97 -2.86
CA ALA A 13 0.98 9.69 -3.32
C ALA A 13 -0.02 9.65 -2.16
N GLY A 14 0.31 8.90 -1.12
CA GLY A 14 -0.48 8.80 0.10
C GLY A 14 -0.68 10.15 0.80
N SER A 15 0.25 11.10 0.60
CA SER A 15 0.11 12.47 1.12
C SER A 15 -0.87 13.32 0.32
N ALA A 16 -1.19 12.94 -0.92
CA ALA A 16 -2.15 13.62 -1.80
C ALA A 16 -3.57 13.01 -1.75
N VAL A 17 -3.73 11.81 -1.17
CA VAL A 17 -5.00 11.08 -1.11
C VAL A 17 -6.13 11.94 -0.56
N ASP A 18 -5.90 12.70 0.51
CA ASP A 18 -6.91 13.56 1.11
C ASP A 18 -7.02 14.95 0.47
N GLN A 19 -6.05 15.33 -0.36
CA GLN A 19 -6.05 16.65 -1.03
C GLN A 19 -6.90 16.67 -2.31
N ILE A 20 -7.20 15.50 -2.88
CA ILE A 20 -7.97 15.38 -4.11
C ILE A 20 -9.32 14.71 -3.79
N GLU A 21 -10.40 15.47 -3.89
CA GLU A 21 -11.76 15.03 -3.54
C GLU A 21 -12.20 13.80 -4.33
N HIS A 22 -11.86 13.73 -5.62
CA HIS A 22 -12.27 12.64 -6.51
C HIS A 22 -11.51 11.31 -6.31
N ILE A 23 -10.49 11.29 -5.45
CA ILE A 23 -9.81 10.05 -5.05
C ILE A 23 -10.64 9.38 -3.98
N ILE A 24 -11.07 8.14 -4.23
CA ILE A 24 -11.94 7.38 -3.31
C ILE A 24 -11.20 6.29 -2.54
N GLY A 25 -9.98 5.97 -2.93
CA GLY A 25 -9.18 4.93 -2.30
C GLY A 25 -7.74 4.94 -2.81
N TYR A 26 -6.91 4.15 -2.14
CA TYR A 26 -5.47 4.11 -2.38
C TYR A 26 -4.97 2.68 -2.45
N VAL A 27 -4.12 2.38 -3.43
CA VAL A 27 -3.48 1.07 -3.58
C VAL A 27 -1.96 1.23 -3.52
N SER A 28 -1.32 0.47 -2.66
CA SER A 28 0.15 0.36 -2.59
C SER A 28 0.60 -1.06 -2.89
N LEU A 29 1.66 -1.17 -3.70
CA LEU A 29 2.44 -2.39 -3.86
C LEU A 29 3.78 -2.22 -3.15
N GLY A 30 4.11 -3.11 -2.22
CA GLY A 30 5.39 -3.09 -1.50
C GLY A 30 5.61 -1.81 -0.69
N TYR A 31 4.66 -1.41 0.17
CA TYR A 31 4.82 -0.16 0.93
C TYR A 31 6.03 -0.24 1.88
N PRO A 32 7.01 0.68 1.81
CA PRO A 32 8.24 0.56 2.58
C PRO A 32 8.09 1.11 4.01
N PHE A 33 7.60 0.30 4.95
CA PHE A 33 7.50 0.59 6.39
C PHE A 33 8.75 0.26 7.19
N GLY A 34 9.80 -0.30 6.58
CA GLY A 34 11.05 -0.65 7.24
C GLY A 34 11.74 0.49 7.99
N MET A 35 12.71 0.14 8.83
CA MET A 35 13.41 1.10 9.69
C MET A 35 14.20 2.14 8.88
N MET A 36 14.95 1.70 7.85
CA MET A 36 15.66 2.61 6.95
C MET A 36 14.71 3.45 6.10
N ALA A 37 13.62 2.84 5.61
CA ALA A 37 12.59 3.56 4.85
C ALA A 37 11.86 4.61 5.71
N SER A 38 11.63 4.33 6.99
CA SER A 38 10.97 5.25 7.93
C SER A 38 11.81 6.50 8.21
N ILE A 39 13.14 6.44 8.06
CA ILE A 39 14.01 7.63 8.16
C ILE A 39 13.78 8.57 6.97
N LEU A 40 13.57 8.02 5.77
CA LEU A 40 13.36 8.78 4.54
C LEU A 40 11.91 9.22 4.35
N PHE A 41 10.95 8.37 4.74
CA PHE A 41 9.53 8.52 4.40
C PHE A 41 8.59 8.62 5.61
N GLY A 42 9.11 8.67 6.84
CA GLY A 42 8.27 8.61 8.06
C GLY A 42 7.19 9.69 8.17
N ARG A 43 7.42 10.90 7.64
CA ARG A 43 6.39 11.97 7.58
C ARG A 43 5.26 11.64 6.61
N HIS A 44 5.57 10.94 5.53
CA HIS A 44 4.60 10.51 4.53
C HIS A 44 3.79 9.28 4.97
N HIS A 45 4.38 8.41 5.80
CA HIS A 45 3.65 7.30 6.44
C HIS A 45 2.48 7.84 7.27
N LYS A 46 2.68 8.96 7.97
CA LYS A 46 1.64 9.57 8.80
C LYS A 46 0.41 9.97 7.98
N ALA A 47 0.61 10.58 6.81
CA ALA A 47 -0.51 11.03 5.98
C ALA A 47 -1.39 9.86 5.54
N ILE A 48 -0.78 8.79 5.00
CA ILE A 48 -1.57 7.64 4.53
C ILE A 48 -2.21 6.85 5.68
N LEU A 49 -1.53 6.72 6.82
CA LEU A 49 -2.07 6.02 7.99
C LEU A 49 -3.20 6.81 8.67
N GLN A 50 -3.28 8.13 8.49
CA GLN A 50 -4.32 8.97 9.08
C GLN A 50 -5.51 9.24 8.16
N SER A 51 -5.35 9.06 6.84
CA SER A 51 -6.45 9.22 5.89
C SER A 51 -7.59 8.26 6.21
N PRO A 52 -8.86 8.71 6.24
CA PRO A 52 -10.02 7.84 6.45
C PRO A 52 -10.39 7.05 5.18
N LYS A 53 -9.85 7.40 4.01
CA LYS A 53 -10.20 6.77 2.73
C LYS A 53 -9.74 5.30 2.72
N PRO A 54 -10.49 4.38 2.11
CA PRO A 54 -10.09 2.98 1.97
C PRO A 54 -8.70 2.79 1.36
N LYS A 55 -7.94 1.83 1.88
CA LYS A 55 -6.57 1.54 1.44
C LYS A 55 -6.36 0.05 1.24
N LEU A 56 -5.70 -0.32 0.14
CA LEU A 56 -5.19 -1.66 -0.12
C LEU A 56 -3.66 -1.65 -0.08
N PHE A 57 -3.09 -2.55 0.71
CA PHE A 57 -1.66 -2.82 0.75
C PHE A 57 -1.39 -4.24 0.23
N VAL A 58 -0.75 -4.34 -0.93
CA VAL A 58 -0.27 -5.62 -1.48
C VAL A 58 1.22 -5.72 -1.20
N MET A 59 1.67 -6.83 -0.62
CA MET A 59 3.07 -7.00 -0.21
C MET A 59 3.52 -8.45 -0.29
N GLY A 60 4.79 -8.66 -0.66
CA GLY A 60 5.39 -9.98 -0.72
C GLY A 60 5.79 -10.44 0.67
N THR A 61 5.71 -11.75 0.96
CA THR A 61 6.12 -12.27 2.28
C THR A 61 7.64 -12.24 2.47
N GLU A 62 8.41 -12.17 1.37
CA GLU A 62 9.87 -12.06 1.36
C GLU A 62 10.35 -10.62 1.03
N ASP A 63 9.52 -9.60 1.29
CA ASP A 63 9.89 -8.20 1.13
C ASP A 63 11.04 -7.79 2.07
N GLY A 64 12.19 -7.41 1.48
CA GLY A 64 13.39 -6.98 2.21
C GLY A 64 13.33 -5.58 2.82
N PHE A 65 12.33 -4.77 2.47
CA PHE A 65 12.10 -3.43 3.01
C PHE A 65 11.06 -3.42 4.12
N THR A 66 10.06 -4.30 4.08
CA THR A 66 8.98 -4.36 5.07
C THR A 66 8.63 -5.80 5.42
N SER A 67 8.79 -6.18 6.69
CA SER A 67 8.26 -7.46 7.16
C SER A 67 6.73 -7.43 7.31
N VAL A 68 6.08 -8.59 7.13
CA VAL A 68 4.63 -8.78 7.38
C VAL A 68 4.22 -8.26 8.76
N LYS A 69 5.05 -8.51 9.78
CA LYS A 69 4.81 -8.02 11.15
C LYS A 69 4.85 -6.49 11.24
N GLN A 70 5.73 -5.82 10.50
CA GLN A 70 5.79 -4.36 10.48
C GLN A 70 4.56 -3.77 9.80
N LEU A 71 4.13 -4.35 8.68
CA LEU A 71 2.89 -3.95 7.99
C LEU A 71 1.68 -4.07 8.94
N ASP A 72 1.46 -5.27 9.49
CA ASP A 72 0.35 -5.54 10.43
C ASP A 72 0.33 -4.55 11.61
N ASN A 73 1.49 -4.35 12.25
CA ASN A 73 1.58 -3.43 13.38
C ASN A 73 1.29 -1.96 13.02
N LYS A 74 1.66 -1.53 11.80
CA LYS A 74 1.34 -0.16 11.35
C LYS A 74 -0.16 0.00 11.09
N LEU A 75 -0.77 -1.00 10.45
CA LEU A 75 -2.18 -0.94 10.06
C LEU A 75 -3.15 -1.08 11.23
N LYS A 76 -2.76 -1.71 12.35
CA LYS A 76 -3.56 -1.74 13.60
C LYS A 76 -4.02 -0.37 14.10
N SER A 77 -3.23 0.67 13.82
CA SER A 77 -3.51 2.05 14.22
C SER A 77 -3.91 2.96 13.06
N ALA A 78 -4.04 2.41 11.85
CA ALA A 78 -4.40 3.19 10.68
C ALA A 78 -5.89 3.54 10.70
N ALA A 79 -6.23 4.74 10.26
CA ALA A 79 -7.61 5.20 10.13
C ALA A 79 -8.31 4.53 8.93
N GLY A 80 -9.63 4.42 9.01
CA GLY A 80 -10.48 3.94 7.92
C GLY A 80 -10.32 2.44 7.61
N HIS A 81 -10.83 2.03 6.44
CA HIS A 81 -10.74 0.66 5.95
C HIS A 81 -9.35 0.38 5.38
N ASN A 82 -8.69 -0.69 5.86
CA ASN A 82 -7.35 -1.08 5.45
C ASN A 82 -7.34 -2.57 5.10
N GLU A 83 -7.13 -2.91 3.84
CA GLU A 83 -6.96 -4.27 3.37
C GLU A 83 -5.48 -4.60 3.16
N THR A 84 -5.11 -5.84 3.48
CA THR A 84 -3.79 -6.39 3.19
C THR A 84 -3.93 -7.63 2.32
N ARG A 85 -3.13 -7.72 1.25
CA ARG A 85 -2.99 -8.91 0.41
C ARG A 85 -1.52 -9.31 0.41
N LEU A 86 -1.24 -10.51 0.87
CA LEU A 86 0.13 -11.03 0.93
C LEU A 86 0.36 -11.99 -0.22
N ILE A 87 1.47 -11.79 -0.93
CA ILE A 87 1.91 -12.67 -2.03
C ILE A 87 3.01 -13.56 -1.48
N GLU A 88 2.72 -14.85 -1.36
CA GLU A 88 3.62 -15.81 -0.72
C GLU A 88 4.89 -16.02 -1.55
N GLY A 89 6.06 -15.97 -0.90
CA GLY A 89 7.37 -16.21 -1.50
C GLY A 89 7.91 -15.08 -2.39
N ALA A 90 7.14 -14.00 -2.60
CA ALA A 90 7.59 -12.92 -3.48
C ALA A 90 8.43 -11.89 -2.70
N GLY A 91 9.56 -11.49 -3.30
CA GLY A 91 10.34 -10.34 -2.89
C GLY A 91 9.75 -9.01 -3.38
N HIS A 92 10.23 -7.90 -2.81
CA HIS A 92 9.71 -6.54 -3.06
C HIS A 92 9.59 -6.17 -4.55
N PHE A 93 10.63 -6.46 -5.33
CA PHE A 93 10.67 -6.13 -6.76
C PHE A 93 10.08 -7.24 -7.65
N GLU A 94 9.93 -8.47 -7.14
CA GLU A 94 9.44 -9.59 -7.94
C GLU A 94 7.96 -9.43 -8.27
N MET A 95 7.18 -8.94 -7.31
CA MET A 95 5.73 -8.69 -7.48
C MET A 95 5.37 -7.67 -8.56
N GLU A 96 6.35 -6.97 -9.10
CA GLU A 96 6.18 -5.99 -10.17
C GLU A 96 6.56 -6.53 -11.54
N GLY A 97 7.14 -7.73 -11.55
CA GLY A 97 7.39 -8.44 -12.78
C GLY A 97 6.07 -8.87 -13.44
N PRO A 98 6.07 -9.06 -14.76
CA PRO A 98 4.86 -9.41 -15.52
C PRO A 98 4.23 -10.75 -15.08
N ALA A 99 4.97 -11.58 -14.36
CA ALA A 99 4.45 -12.81 -13.76
C ALA A 99 3.32 -12.56 -12.74
N PHE A 100 3.28 -11.37 -12.13
CA PHE A 100 2.32 -11.01 -11.08
C PHE A 100 1.24 -10.03 -11.56
N ASP A 101 1.29 -9.54 -12.80
CA ASP A 101 0.33 -8.56 -13.34
C ASP A 101 -1.12 -9.01 -13.15
N ALA A 102 -1.42 -10.27 -13.48
CA ALA A 102 -2.77 -10.83 -13.34
C ALA A 102 -3.24 -10.85 -11.88
N GLU A 103 -2.33 -11.14 -10.95
CA GLU A 103 -2.62 -11.17 -9.52
C GLU A 103 -2.81 -9.75 -8.96
N MET A 104 -1.97 -8.79 -9.36
CA MET A 104 -2.11 -7.39 -8.99
C MET A 104 -3.44 -6.80 -9.47
N VAL A 105 -3.79 -7.07 -10.75
CA VAL A 105 -5.09 -6.66 -11.31
C VAL A 105 -6.24 -7.26 -10.54
N LYS A 106 -6.16 -8.56 -10.20
CA LYS A 106 -7.19 -9.23 -9.40
C LYS A 106 -7.36 -8.56 -8.03
N CYS A 107 -6.27 -8.33 -7.28
CA CYS A 107 -6.35 -7.66 -5.98
C CYS A 107 -6.97 -6.26 -6.07
N ILE A 108 -6.62 -5.49 -7.11
CA ILE A 108 -7.17 -4.16 -7.32
C ILE A 108 -8.66 -4.22 -7.64
N LEU A 109 -9.09 -5.13 -8.54
CA LEU A 109 -10.51 -5.27 -8.88
C LEU A 109 -11.35 -5.72 -7.69
N GLU A 110 -10.85 -6.66 -6.89
CA GLU A 110 -11.51 -7.11 -5.66
C GLU A 110 -11.65 -5.98 -4.65
N PHE A 111 -10.61 -5.16 -4.49
CA PHE A 111 -10.68 -3.98 -3.62
C PHE A 111 -11.64 -2.93 -4.15
N ILE A 112 -11.63 -2.62 -5.45
CA ILE A 112 -12.57 -1.66 -6.04
C ILE A 112 -14.02 -2.13 -5.84
N ALA A 113 -14.28 -3.43 -5.94
CA ALA A 113 -15.59 -4.01 -5.71
C ALA A 113 -16.04 -3.97 -4.24
N SER A 114 -15.12 -3.74 -3.29
CA SER A 114 -15.44 -3.60 -1.86
C SER A 114 -15.65 -2.15 -1.40
N LEU A 115 -15.42 -1.15 -2.27
CA LEU A 115 -15.62 0.28 -2.01
C LEU A 115 -17.09 0.71 -2.13
#